data_AF-A0A2D8PB98-F1
#
_entry.id   AF-A0A2D8PB98-F1
#
_cell.length_a   1.000
_cell.length_b   1.000
_cell.length_c   1.000
_cell.angle_alpha   90.00
_cell.angle_beta   90.00
_cell.angle_gamma   90.00
#
_symmetry.space_group_name_H-M   'P 1'
#
loop_
_entity.id
_entity.type
_entity.pdbx_description
1 polymer ?
#
loop_
_entity_poly.entity_id
_entity_poly.type
_entity_poly.pdbx_seq_one_letter_code
_entity_poly.pdbx_strand_id
1 'polypeptide(L)'
;MERPMFDLTPLFEADLAVQIHVIAATESILLTPFALFRRKRDLLHRITGYAWVTNMLVTAVSSFWIMENQLIGPFSPIHALSLLVLFNLFNAIRQIRRGNVKAHQGIMKGTALWGLGIAGGLTLVPGRIMNEVVFGSGEPGSANTLGAPLTIAMVVAALAYIAWAVRRDRQSSRA
;
A
#
# COMPACT_ATOMS: atom_id res chain seq x y z
N MET A 1 -8.59 -6.24 33.01
CA MET A 1 -7.20 -6.26 32.52
C MET A 1 -7.15 -5.28 31.36
N GLU A 2 -6.33 -4.24 31.45
CA GLU A 2 -6.11 -3.32 30.33
C GLU A 2 -5.40 -4.08 29.21
N ARG A 3 -5.95 -4.07 27.98
CA ARG A 3 -5.28 -4.70 26.84
C ARG A 3 -4.07 -3.82 26.45
N PRO A 4 -2.92 -4.41 26.09
CA PRO A 4 -1.76 -3.64 25.64
C PRO A 4 -2.13 -2.85 24.36
N MET A 5 -1.49 -1.68 24.18
CA MET A 5 -1.72 -0.83 23.00
C MET A 5 -1.41 -1.55 21.68
N PHE A 6 -0.46 -2.50 21.70
CA PHE A 6 -0.17 -3.39 20.57
C PHE A 6 -0.60 -4.81 20.89
N ASP A 7 -1.54 -5.36 20.11
CA ASP A 7 -2.10 -6.71 20.28
C ASP A 7 -2.30 -7.37 18.91
N LEU A 8 -1.65 -8.51 18.66
CA LEU A 8 -1.79 -9.25 17.39
C LEU A 8 -3.00 -10.19 17.37
N THR A 9 -3.70 -10.35 18.49
CA THR A 9 -4.87 -11.23 18.61
C THR A 9 -5.92 -10.96 17.51
N PRO A 10 -6.32 -9.70 17.24
CA PRO A 10 -7.29 -9.40 16.18
C PRO A 10 -6.84 -9.86 14.79
N LEU A 11 -5.53 -9.85 14.52
CA LEU A 11 -4.99 -10.31 13.24
C LEU A 11 -5.03 -11.83 13.10
N PHE A 12 -4.73 -12.56 14.19
CA PHE A 12 -4.76 -14.03 14.16
C PHE A 12 -6.18 -14.61 14.15
N GLU A 13 -7.15 -13.87 14.68
CA GLU A 13 -8.58 -14.23 14.64
C GLU A 13 -9.26 -13.80 13.33
N ALA A 14 -8.60 -12.97 12.52
CA ALA A 14 -9.13 -12.50 11.25
C ALA A 14 -9.22 -13.60 10.19
N ASP A 15 -10.08 -13.38 9.19
CA ASP A 15 -10.16 -14.23 8.00
C ASP A 15 -8.80 -14.42 7.33
N LEU A 16 -8.60 -15.60 6.74
CA LEU A 16 -7.35 -15.96 6.07
C LEU A 16 -6.94 -14.93 4.99
N ALA A 17 -7.91 -14.32 4.31
CA ALA A 17 -7.65 -13.28 3.33
C ALA A 17 -6.96 -12.05 3.94
N VAL A 18 -7.35 -11.63 5.14
CA VAL A 18 -6.72 -10.53 5.87
C VAL A 18 -5.30 -10.89 6.27
N GLN A 19 -5.07 -12.10 6.79
CA GLN A 19 -3.74 -12.56 7.19
C GLN A 19 -2.77 -12.57 6.00
N ILE A 20 -3.19 -13.18 4.88
CA ILE A 20 -2.40 -13.22 3.65
C ILE A 20 -2.11 -11.81 3.14
N HIS A 21 -3.12 -10.93 3.15
CA HIS A 21 -2.98 -9.55 2.72
C HIS A 21 -1.93 -8.81 3.54
N VAL A 22 -2.03 -8.86 4.87
CA VAL A 22 -1.14 -8.15 5.79
C VAL A 22 0.30 -8.66 5.68
N ILE A 23 0.50 -9.98 5.60
CA ILE A 23 1.83 -10.58 5.42
C ILE A 23 2.47 -10.08 4.11
N ALA A 24 1.74 -10.22 2.99
CA ALA A 24 2.24 -9.81 1.68
C ALA A 24 2.50 -8.29 1.59
N ALA A 25 1.63 -7.47 2.18
CA ALA A 25 1.81 -6.02 2.24
C ALA A 25 3.04 -5.63 3.06
N THR A 26 3.24 -6.29 4.21
CA THR A 26 4.39 -6.05 5.09
C THR A 26 5.70 -6.41 4.40
N GLU A 27 5.77 -7.58 3.78
CA GLU A 27 6.95 -7.97 2.99
C GLU A 27 7.21 -7.02 1.82
N SER A 28 6.15 -6.54 1.13
CA SER A 28 6.28 -5.52 0.07
C SER A 28 6.94 -4.23 0.60
N ILE A 29 6.54 -3.77 1.79
CA ILE A 29 7.14 -2.59 2.43
C ILE A 29 8.62 -2.86 2.72
N LEU A 30 8.97 -4.01 3.30
CA LEU A 30 10.35 -4.37 3.61
C LEU A 30 11.24 -4.52 2.36
N LEU A 31 10.69 -5.02 1.26
CA LEU A 31 11.41 -5.20 -0.01
C LEU A 31 11.58 -3.89 -0.78
N THR A 32 10.72 -2.89 -0.57
CA THR A 32 10.71 -1.61 -1.28
C THR A 32 12.09 -0.92 -1.34
N PRO A 33 12.86 -0.74 -0.24
CA PRO A 33 14.17 -0.09 -0.31
C PRO A 33 15.16 -0.85 -1.20
N PHE A 34 15.12 -2.18 -1.18
CA PHE A 34 16.00 -3.03 -2.00
C PHE A 34 15.59 -3.06 -3.46
N ALA A 35 14.28 -3.05 -3.74
CA ALA A 35 13.74 -3.05 -5.10
C ALA A 35 13.93 -1.71 -5.81
N LEU A 36 13.82 -0.58 -5.08
CA LEU A 36 13.77 0.76 -5.69
C LEU A 36 15.03 1.60 -5.58
N PHE A 37 15.79 1.52 -4.49
CA PHE A 37 16.93 2.41 -4.25
C PHE A 37 18.28 1.78 -4.61
N ARG A 38 18.29 0.54 -5.07
CA ARG A 38 19.50 -0.12 -5.55
C ARG A 38 19.97 0.51 -6.87
N ARG A 39 21.22 0.98 -6.90
CA ARG A 39 21.84 1.64 -8.07
C ARG A 39 22.07 0.70 -9.26
N LYS A 40 22.32 -0.58 -9.01
CA LYS A 40 22.58 -1.59 -10.06
C LYS A 40 21.36 -2.45 -10.32
N ARG A 41 21.00 -2.62 -11.60
CA ARG A 41 19.96 -3.56 -12.06
C ARG A 41 20.54 -4.97 -12.22
N ASP A 42 21.05 -5.51 -11.12
CA ASP A 42 21.71 -6.81 -11.05
C ASP A 42 20.70 -7.95 -10.75
N LEU A 43 21.22 -9.16 -10.54
CA LEU A 43 20.40 -10.33 -10.18
C LEU A 43 19.54 -10.07 -8.94
N LEU A 44 20.09 -9.37 -7.94
CA LEU A 44 19.36 -9.02 -6.73
C LEU A 44 18.18 -8.10 -7.03
N HIS A 45 18.34 -7.08 -7.89
CA HIS A 45 17.22 -6.25 -8.32
C HIS A 45 16.11 -7.07 -9.01
N ARG A 46 16.47 -8.08 -9.80
CA ARG A 46 15.46 -8.96 -10.43
C ARG A 46 14.72 -9.80 -9.39
N ILE A 47 15.45 -10.45 -8.48
CA ILE A 47 14.84 -11.30 -7.44
C ILE A 47 13.92 -10.47 -6.54
N THR A 48 14.42 -9.34 -6.00
CA THR A 48 13.61 -8.48 -5.12
C THR A 48 12.46 -7.82 -5.89
N GLY A 49 12.67 -7.47 -7.16
CA GLY A 49 11.62 -6.95 -8.03
C GLY A 49 10.49 -7.95 -8.27
N TYR A 50 10.82 -9.22 -8.56
CA TYR A 50 9.81 -10.27 -8.74
C TYR A 50 9.08 -10.59 -7.44
N ALA A 51 9.80 -10.69 -6.32
CA ALA A 51 9.20 -10.88 -5.01
C ALA A 51 8.24 -9.74 -4.66
N TRP A 52 8.67 -8.49 -4.84
CA TRP A 52 7.85 -7.31 -4.60
C TRP A 52 6.59 -7.27 -5.48
N VAL A 53 6.72 -7.55 -6.78
CA VAL A 53 5.57 -7.59 -7.70
C VAL A 53 4.58 -8.69 -7.31
N THR A 54 5.09 -9.87 -6.93
CA THR A 54 4.27 -11.00 -6.48
C THR A 54 3.52 -10.65 -5.21
N ASN A 55 4.20 -10.05 -4.23
CA ASN A 55 3.59 -9.67 -2.97
C ASN A 55 2.54 -8.56 -3.16
N MET A 56 2.81 -7.58 -4.02
CA MET A 56 1.83 -6.55 -4.39
C MET A 56 0.61 -7.12 -5.11
N LEU A 57 0.81 -8.14 -5.97
CA LEU A 57 -0.30 -8.86 -6.62
C LEU A 57 -1.14 -9.60 -5.58
N VAL A 58 -0.52 -10.37 -4.68
CA VAL A 58 -1.21 -11.09 -3.60
C VAL A 58 -1.97 -10.12 -2.69
N THR A 59 -1.34 -9.01 -2.31
CA THR A 59 -1.94 -7.94 -1.51
C THR A 59 -3.19 -7.37 -2.21
N ALA A 60 -3.07 -6.98 -3.48
CA ALA A 60 -4.17 -6.38 -4.22
C ALA A 60 -5.28 -7.37 -4.58
N VAL A 61 -5.01 -8.67 -4.72
CA VAL A 61 -6.04 -9.68 -5.00
C VAL A 61 -6.76 -10.08 -3.72
N SER A 62 -6.04 -10.32 -2.63
CA SER A 62 -6.66 -10.69 -1.34
C SER A 62 -7.56 -9.59 -0.77
N SER A 63 -7.29 -8.32 -1.08
CA SER A 63 -8.12 -7.19 -0.61
C SER A 63 -9.58 -7.24 -1.11
N PHE A 64 -9.87 -7.95 -2.21
CA PHE A 64 -11.23 -8.14 -2.73
C PHE A 64 -12.10 -9.03 -1.84
N TRP A 65 -11.55 -9.61 -0.77
CA TRP A 65 -12.31 -10.30 0.28
C TRP A 65 -12.36 -9.49 1.59
N ILE A 66 -11.73 -8.31 1.65
CA ILE A 66 -11.69 -7.46 2.84
C ILE A 66 -12.82 -6.42 2.77
N MET A 67 -13.98 -6.79 3.28
CA MET A 67 -15.23 -6.03 3.13
C MET A 67 -15.51 -5.03 4.25
N GLU A 68 -14.53 -4.66 5.09
CA GLU A 68 -14.78 -3.66 6.15
C GLU A 68 -14.86 -2.22 5.58
N ASN A 69 -15.46 -1.31 6.35
CA ASN A 69 -15.66 0.12 6.03
C ASN A 69 -16.31 0.34 4.65
N GLN A 70 -17.48 -0.28 4.48
CA GLN A 70 -18.33 -0.26 3.28
C GLN A 70 -18.90 1.13 3.01
N LEU A 71 -18.28 1.89 2.11
CA LEU A 71 -18.73 3.24 1.74
C LEU A 71 -19.75 3.22 0.59
N ILE A 72 -19.61 2.28 -0.35
CA ILE A 72 -20.51 2.15 -1.52
C ILE A 72 -20.85 0.67 -1.71
N GLY A 73 -22.04 0.27 -1.27
CA GLY A 73 -22.42 -1.15 -1.26
C GLY A 73 -21.39 -1.98 -0.49
N PRO A 74 -20.97 -3.18 -0.96
CA PRO A 74 -19.93 -3.96 -0.28
C PRO A 74 -18.53 -3.36 -0.43
N PHE A 75 -18.34 -2.35 -1.28
CA PHE A 75 -17.01 -1.86 -1.63
C PHE A 75 -16.52 -0.73 -0.71
N SER A 76 -15.24 -0.84 -0.38
CA SER A 76 -14.47 0.13 0.38
C SER A 76 -13.31 0.71 -0.45
N PRO A 77 -12.70 1.85 -0.04
CA PRO A 77 -11.65 2.51 -0.82
C PRO A 77 -10.46 1.63 -1.23
N ILE A 78 -10.15 0.58 -0.44
CA ILE A 78 -9.07 -0.36 -0.74
C ILE A 78 -9.31 -1.14 -2.04
N HIS A 79 -10.57 -1.33 -2.47
CA HIS A 79 -10.90 -2.04 -3.71
C HIS A 79 -10.53 -1.22 -4.94
N ALA A 80 -10.88 0.08 -4.93
CA ALA A 80 -10.48 1.00 -5.98
C ALA A 80 -8.95 1.14 -6.05
N LEU A 81 -8.29 1.22 -4.89
CA LEU A 81 -6.83 1.22 -4.79
C LEU A 81 -6.24 -0.06 -5.39
N SER A 82 -6.82 -1.22 -5.09
CA SER A 82 -6.33 -2.52 -5.55
C SER A 82 -6.44 -2.67 -7.05
N LEU A 83 -7.55 -2.26 -7.66
CA LEU A 83 -7.69 -2.21 -9.12
C LEU A 83 -6.60 -1.32 -9.76
N LEU A 84 -6.35 -0.15 -9.17
CA LEU A 84 -5.31 0.76 -9.67
C LEU A 84 -3.91 0.15 -9.53
N VAL A 85 -3.60 -0.52 -8.42
CA VAL A 85 -2.34 -1.24 -8.22
C VAL A 85 -2.18 -2.34 -9.27
N LEU A 86 -3.19 -3.19 -9.48
CA LEU A 86 -3.14 -4.25 -10.49
C LEU A 86 -2.92 -3.70 -11.90
N PHE A 87 -3.62 -2.63 -12.26
CA PHE A 87 -3.42 -1.94 -13.53
C PHE A 87 -1.98 -1.42 -13.68
N ASN A 88 -1.41 -0.84 -12.62
CA ASN A 88 -0.04 -0.34 -12.64
C ASN A 88 1.00 -1.46 -12.73
N LEU A 89 0.82 -2.58 -12.02
CA LEU A 89 1.70 -3.74 -12.15
C LEU A 89 1.72 -4.27 -13.59
N PHE A 90 0.54 -4.44 -14.18
CA PHE A 90 0.42 -4.86 -15.58
C PHE A 90 1.14 -3.90 -16.53
N ASN A 91 0.90 -2.59 -16.38
CA ASN A 91 1.53 -1.58 -17.23
C ASN A 91 3.05 -1.51 -17.01
N ALA A 92 3.53 -1.60 -15.77
CA ALA A 92 4.96 -1.60 -15.47
C ALA A 92 5.67 -2.77 -16.16
N ILE A 93 5.08 -3.97 -16.13
CA ILE A 93 5.60 -5.16 -16.79
C ILE A 93 5.55 -5.00 -18.32
N ARG A 94 4.44 -4.46 -18.86
CA ARG A 94 4.31 -4.19 -20.29
C ARG A 94 5.36 -3.19 -20.79
N GLN A 95 5.66 -2.13 -20.03
CA GLN A 95 6.66 -1.12 -20.40
C GLN A 95 8.08 -1.70 -20.41
N ILE A 96 8.46 -2.50 -19.42
CA ILE A 96 9.79 -3.12 -19.41
C ILE A 96 9.96 -4.14 -20.54
N ARG A 97 8.91 -4.91 -20.87
CA ARG A 97 8.91 -5.83 -22.03
C ARG A 97 9.08 -5.11 -23.38
N ARG A 98 8.66 -3.84 -23.46
CA ARG A 98 8.87 -2.96 -24.63
C ARG A 98 10.21 -2.24 -24.62
N GLY A 99 11.09 -2.52 -23.65
CA GLY A 99 12.35 -1.81 -23.47
C GLY A 99 12.21 -0.40 -22.90
N ASN A 100 11.01 0.06 -22.53
CA ASN A 100 10.80 1.38 -21.96
C ASN A 100 11.08 1.37 -20.45
N VAL A 101 12.37 1.40 -20.13
CA VAL A 101 12.87 1.34 -18.76
C VAL A 101 12.45 2.56 -17.93
N LYS A 102 12.42 3.76 -18.53
CA LYS A 102 12.04 5.00 -17.84
C LYS A 102 10.59 4.93 -17.35
N ALA A 103 9.67 4.49 -18.21
CA ALA A 103 8.27 4.34 -17.84
C ALA A 103 8.06 3.24 -16.79
N HIS A 104 8.71 2.08 -16.95
CA HIS A 104 8.68 1.01 -15.94
C HIS A 104 9.09 1.53 -14.56
N GLN A 105 10.22 2.23 -14.48
CA GLN A 105 10.71 2.77 -13.21
C GLN A 105 9.79 3.82 -12.60
N GLY A 106 9.21 4.70 -13.43
CA GLY A 106 8.23 5.69 -12.96
C GLY A 106 7.01 5.04 -12.32
N ILE A 107 6.42 4.04 -13.00
CA ILE A 107 5.24 3.32 -12.51
C ILE A 107 5.58 2.54 -11.23
N MET A 108 6.70 1.82 -11.18
CA MET A 108 7.11 1.03 -10.01
C MET A 108 7.36 1.92 -8.79
N LYS A 109 8.12 3.01 -8.94
CA LYS A 109 8.39 3.95 -7.85
C LYS A 109 7.13 4.65 -7.38
N GLY A 110 6.27 5.06 -8.32
CA GLY A 110 4.98 5.65 -8.00
C GLY A 110 4.14 4.69 -7.17
N THR A 111 3.88 3.50 -7.70
CA THR A 111 3.04 2.48 -7.04
C THR A 111 3.56 2.12 -5.66
N ALA A 112 4.87 2.05 -5.46
CA ALA A 112 5.41 1.82 -4.13
C ALA A 112 5.24 3.01 -3.18
N LEU A 113 5.47 4.24 -3.62
CA LEU A 113 5.40 5.41 -2.75
C LEU A 113 3.95 5.77 -2.40
N TRP A 114 3.11 6.02 -3.40
CA TRP A 114 1.72 6.41 -3.14
C TRP A 114 0.84 5.20 -2.86
N GLY A 115 1.08 4.04 -3.50
CA GLY A 115 0.22 2.88 -3.33
C GLY A 115 0.35 2.27 -1.94
N LEU A 116 1.57 2.00 -1.47
CA LEU A 116 1.80 1.53 -0.10
C LEU A 116 1.48 2.61 0.94
N GLY A 117 1.75 3.88 0.64
CA GLY A 117 1.44 5.00 1.53
C GLY A 117 -0.07 5.18 1.76
N ILE A 118 -0.87 5.18 0.69
CA ILE A 118 -2.34 5.26 0.79
C ILE A 118 -2.89 3.97 1.42
N ALA A 119 -2.40 2.79 1.03
CA ALA A 119 -2.83 1.53 1.64
C ALA A 119 -2.59 1.53 3.15
N GLY A 120 -1.38 1.88 3.60
CA GLY A 120 -1.05 1.99 5.02
C GLY A 120 -1.96 2.97 5.77
N GLY A 121 -2.27 4.13 5.15
CA GLY A 121 -3.24 5.06 5.72
C GLY A 121 -4.65 4.47 5.83
N LEU A 122 -5.18 3.88 4.76
CA LEU A 122 -6.52 3.26 4.76
C LEU A 122 -6.65 2.12 5.77
N THR A 123 -5.57 1.36 5.97
CA THR A 123 -5.50 0.24 6.91
C THR A 123 -5.49 0.68 8.38
N LEU A 124 -5.07 1.92 8.67
CA LEU A 124 -5.04 2.48 10.03
C LEU A 124 -6.27 3.34 10.36
N VAL A 125 -7.26 3.43 9.46
CA VAL A 125 -8.55 4.08 9.74
C VAL A 125 -9.28 3.31 10.86
N PRO A 126 -9.96 4.00 11.80
CA PRO A 126 -10.78 3.34 12.82
C PRO A 126 -11.78 2.33 12.23
N GLY A 127 -11.97 1.21 12.91
CA GLY A 127 -12.81 0.10 12.44
C GLY A 127 -12.10 -0.89 11.51
N ARG A 128 -10.79 -0.75 11.30
CA ARG A 128 -9.94 -1.75 10.62
C ARG A 128 -9.15 -2.56 11.64
N ILE A 129 -8.93 -3.84 11.34
CA ILE A 129 -8.20 -4.78 12.21
C ILE A 129 -6.82 -4.26 12.57
N MET A 130 -6.06 -3.71 11.62
CA MET A 130 -4.72 -3.19 11.91
C MET A 130 -4.71 -1.89 12.72
N ASN A 131 -5.81 -1.12 12.74
CA ASN A 131 -5.97 -0.01 13.68
C ASN A 131 -6.06 -0.56 15.11
N GLU A 132 -6.86 -1.60 15.32
CA GLU A 132 -6.97 -2.27 16.63
C GLU A 132 -5.66 -2.91 17.06
N VAL A 133 -4.91 -3.50 16.13
CA VAL A 133 -3.60 -4.09 16.41
C VAL A 133 -2.57 -3.05 16.87
N VAL A 134 -2.57 -1.86 16.28
CA VAL A 134 -1.54 -0.84 16.52
C VAL A 134 -1.89 0.11 17.66
N PHE A 135 -3.18 0.44 17.81
CA PHE A 135 -3.67 1.45 18.75
C PHE A 135 -4.56 0.89 19.87
N GLY A 136 -4.91 -0.40 19.82
CA GLY A 136 -5.79 -1.07 20.78
C GLY A 136 -7.28 -0.80 20.52
N SER A 137 -8.15 -1.60 21.15
CA SER A 137 -9.61 -1.54 21.01
C SER A 137 -10.30 -0.53 21.94
N GLY A 138 -9.57 0.48 22.45
CA GLY A 138 -10.02 1.33 23.56
C GLY A 138 -11.04 2.40 23.17
N GLU A 139 -12.19 2.41 23.85
CA GLU A 139 -13.22 3.46 24.03
C GLU A 139 -13.57 4.37 22.81
N PRO A 140 -14.87 4.56 22.48
CA PRO A 140 -15.32 5.59 21.53
C PRO A 140 -14.87 6.99 21.97
N GLY A 141 -13.71 7.42 21.50
CA GLY A 141 -13.03 8.64 21.94
C GLY A 141 -11.52 8.52 22.14
N SER A 142 -10.98 7.32 22.40
CA SER A 142 -9.53 7.11 22.63
C SER A 142 -8.72 6.73 21.39
N ALA A 143 -9.38 6.27 20.32
CA ALA A 143 -8.78 5.97 19.01
C ALA A 143 -8.09 7.17 18.31
N ASN A 144 -8.05 8.37 18.90
CA ASN A 144 -8.04 9.61 18.13
C ASN A 144 -7.01 10.71 18.50
N THR A 145 -5.95 10.46 19.27
CA THR A 145 -4.86 11.47 19.37
C THR A 145 -3.71 11.25 18.39
N LEU A 146 -3.36 10.00 18.05
CA LEU A 146 -2.21 9.71 17.16
C LEU A 146 -2.59 8.96 15.87
N GLY A 147 -3.58 8.08 15.88
CA GLY A 147 -3.94 7.25 14.72
C GLY A 147 -4.55 8.05 13.56
N ALA A 148 -5.53 8.91 13.86
CA ALA A 148 -6.14 9.79 12.87
C ALA A 148 -5.15 10.77 12.21
N PRO A 149 -4.32 11.54 12.95
CA PRO A 149 -3.36 12.45 12.32
C PRO A 149 -2.27 11.72 11.53
N LEU A 150 -1.80 10.54 11.98
CA LEU A 150 -0.83 9.74 11.22
C LEU A 150 -1.43 9.25 9.90
N THR A 151 -2.66 8.73 9.94
CA THR A 151 -3.40 8.30 8.76
C THR A 151 -3.58 9.43 7.76
N ILE A 152 -4.03 10.59 8.22
CA ILE A 152 -4.20 11.79 7.40
C ILE A 152 -2.85 12.22 6.82
N ALA A 153 -1.79 12.24 7.61
CA ALA A 153 -0.45 12.62 7.15
C ALA A 153 0.07 11.67 6.05
N MET A 154 -0.10 10.36 6.20
CA MET A 154 0.32 9.36 5.19
C MET A 154 -0.44 9.52 3.87
N VAL A 155 -1.77 9.69 3.93
CA VAL A 155 -2.60 9.89 2.73
C VAL A 155 -2.27 11.22 2.07
N VAL A 156 -2.16 12.31 2.84
CA VAL A 156 -1.81 13.64 2.31
C VAL A 156 -0.42 13.63 1.69
N ALA A 157 0.57 13.01 2.32
CA ALA A 157 1.92 12.89 1.76
C ALA A 157 1.93 12.11 0.44
N ALA A 158 1.17 11.01 0.36
CA ALA A 158 1.03 10.23 -0.87
C ALA A 158 0.32 11.01 -1.99
N LEU A 159 -0.76 11.73 -1.67
CA LEU A 159 -1.47 12.59 -2.62
C LEU A 159 -0.62 13.78 -3.09
N ALA A 160 0.13 14.40 -2.17
CA ALA A 160 1.06 15.47 -2.49
C ALA A 160 2.18 14.97 -3.42
N TYR A 161 2.69 13.76 -3.17
CA TYR A 161 3.64 13.11 -4.07
C TYR A 161 3.06 12.88 -5.47
N ILE A 162 1.82 12.36 -5.57
CA ILE A 162 1.13 12.21 -6.87
C ILE A 162 1.00 13.57 -7.58
N ALA A 163 0.51 14.59 -6.88
CA ALA A 163 0.31 15.92 -7.45
C ALA A 163 1.63 16.54 -7.94
N TRP A 164 2.71 16.39 -7.17
CA TRP A 164 4.04 16.82 -7.57
C TRP A 164 4.54 16.07 -8.80
N ALA A 165 4.40 14.74 -8.84
CA ALA A 165 4.83 13.91 -9.96
C ALA A 165 4.11 14.30 -11.27
N VAL A 166 2.79 14.46 -11.22
CA VAL A 166 1.98 14.88 -12.39
C VAL A 166 2.37 16.29 -12.89
N ARG A 167 2.65 17.22 -11.97
CA ARG A 167 3.09 18.58 -12.33
C ARG A 167 4.46 18.56 -13.02
N ARG A 168 5.40 17.76 -12.51
CA ARG A 168 6.75 17.63 -13.06
C ARG A 168 6.74 17.13 -14.51
N ASP A 169 5.92 16.12 -14.81
CA ASP A 169 5.82 15.58 -16.18
C ASP A 169 5.26 16.61 -17.17
N ARG A 170 4.24 17.39 -16.76
CA ARG A 170 3.67 18.46 -17.57
C ARG A 170 4.68 19.57 -17.89
N GLN A 171 5.54 19.94 -16.94
CA GLN A 171 6.57 20.95 -17.15
C GLN A 171 7.64 20.47 -18.14
N SER A 172 8.04 19.19 -18.06
CA SER A 172 9.01 18.60 -18.99
C SER A 172 8.52 18.44 -20.44
N SER A 173 7.20 18.50 -20.66
CA SER A 173 6.60 18.39 -22.00
C SER A 173 6.35 19.77 -22.65
N ARG A 174 6.55 20.87 -21.91
CA ARG A 174 6.37 22.25 -22.37
C ARG A 174 7.69 22.99 -22.63
N ALA A 175 8.81 22.41 -22.22
CA ALA A 175 10.17 22.89 -22.47
C ALA A 175 10.74 22.18 -23.70
#